data_AF-A0A1G2G4X1-F1
#
_entry.id   AF-A0A1G2G4X1-F1
#
_cell.length_a   1.000
_cell.length_b   1.000
_cell.length_c   1.000
_cell.angle_alpha   90.00
_cell.angle_beta   90.00
_cell.angle_gamma   90.00
#
_symmetry.space_group_name_H-M   'P 1'
#
loop_
_entity.id
_entity.type
_entity.pdbx_description
1 polymer ?
#
loop_
_entity_poly.entity_id
_entity_poly.type
_entity_poly.pdbx_seq_one_letter_code
_entity_poly.pdbx_strand_id
1 'polypeptide(L)'
;MFIIIGLSSLLLFLYMHTTTDAETTYKLLAPLPGGAQELPADGGFSLYAKEVFWFLLSAAAVLALVMLVIGGVEYVGSAGNTSLLGDAKARMTNALLGLLLALTSWLILNTINPDLVDSSLVIPPIQLGQ
;
A
#
# COMPACT_ATOMS: atom_id res chain seq x y z
N MET A 1 3.90 -53.74 -21.64
CA MET A 1 4.89 -53.07 -20.76
C MET A 1 5.31 -51.70 -21.30
N PHE A 2 5.81 -51.60 -22.54
CA PHE A 2 6.22 -50.32 -23.15
C PHE A 2 5.12 -49.24 -23.25
N ILE A 3 3.87 -49.63 -23.53
CA ILE A 3 2.73 -48.68 -23.63
C ILE A 3 2.36 -48.08 -22.25
N ILE A 4 2.47 -48.87 -21.17
CA ILE A 4 2.13 -48.41 -19.81
C ILE A 4 3.21 -47.43 -19.29
N ILE A 5 4.48 -47.67 -19.62
CA ILE A 5 5.59 -46.79 -19.26
C ILE A 5 5.46 -45.43 -20.01
N GLY A 6 5.10 -45.44 -21.29
CA GLY A 6 4.88 -44.22 -22.06
C GLY A 6 3.74 -43.35 -21.54
N LEU A 7 2.61 -43.97 -21.15
CA LEU A 7 1.46 -43.24 -20.57
C LEU A 7 1.78 -42.67 -19.18
N SER A 8 2.58 -43.39 -18.37
CA SER A 8 3.05 -42.90 -17.06
C SER A 8 4.01 -41.71 -17.20
N SER A 9 4.90 -41.72 -18.20
CA SER A 9 5.77 -40.57 -18.49
C SER A 9 4.99 -39.38 -19.04
N LEU A 10 3.96 -39.60 -19.86
CA LEU A 10 3.08 -38.54 -20.36
C LEU A 10 2.26 -37.91 -19.22
N LEU A 11 1.78 -38.71 -18.27
CA LEU A 11 1.10 -38.20 -17.06
C LEU A 11 2.05 -37.41 -16.16
N LEU A 12 3.30 -37.86 -16.01
CA LEU A 12 4.32 -37.12 -15.26
C LEU A 12 4.68 -35.79 -15.96
N PHE A 13 4.76 -35.78 -17.29
CA PHE A 13 5.02 -34.58 -18.08
C PHE A 13 3.84 -33.59 -18.03
N LEU A 14 2.59 -34.09 -18.05
CA LEU A 14 1.40 -33.27 -17.87
C LEU A 14 1.32 -32.68 -16.45
N TYR A 15 1.77 -33.44 -15.44
CA TYR A 15 1.89 -32.99 -14.04
C TYR A 15 3.00 -31.95 -13.83
N MET A 16 4.09 -32.00 -14.62
CA MET A 16 5.12 -30.95 -14.65
C MET A 16 4.68 -29.69 -15.41
N HIS A 17 3.74 -29.81 -16.35
CA HIS A 17 3.20 -28.66 -17.09
C HIS A 17 2.30 -27.77 -16.20
N THR A 18 1.71 -28.31 -15.12
CA THR A 18 0.93 -27.54 -14.15
C THR A 18 1.75 -26.73 -13.16
N THR A 19 3.09 -26.69 -13.29
CA THR A 19 3.96 -25.83 -12.48
C THR A 19 4.82 -24.93 -13.36
N THR A 20 4.20 -24.33 -14.38
CA THR A 20 4.80 -23.20 -15.11
C THR A 20 4.07 -21.92 -14.73
N ASP A 21 4.08 -21.57 -13.44
CA ASP A 21 4.03 -20.17 -13.06
C ASP A 21 5.45 -19.64 -13.24
N ALA A 22 5.72 -19.25 -14.48
CA ALA A 22 6.89 -18.48 -14.82
C ALA A 22 6.98 -17.28 -13.87
N GLU A 23 8.16 -17.07 -13.31
CA GLU A 23 8.53 -15.93 -12.48
C GLU A 23 8.07 -14.59 -13.08
N THR A 24 6.86 -14.16 -12.73
CA THR A 24 6.45 -12.76 -12.83
C THR A 24 6.12 -12.19 -11.45
N THR A 25 6.44 -12.95 -10.39
CA THR A 25 6.20 -12.61 -9.00
C THR A 25 7.51 -12.27 -8.32
N TYR A 26 7.78 -10.97 -8.21
CA TYR A 26 8.93 -10.47 -7.48
C TYR A 26 8.63 -10.56 -5.97
N LYS A 27 9.29 -11.50 -5.29
CA LYS A 27 9.24 -11.62 -3.83
C LYS A 27 10.02 -10.48 -3.21
N LEU A 28 9.34 -9.62 -2.48
CA LEU A 28 9.97 -8.48 -1.80
C LEU A 28 11.00 -8.97 -0.78
N LEU A 29 12.22 -8.44 -0.87
CA LEU A 29 13.29 -8.70 0.11
C LEU A 29 13.07 -7.95 1.44
N ALA A 30 12.17 -6.96 1.45
CA ALA A 30 11.74 -6.21 2.63
C ALA A 30 10.21 -6.03 2.62
N PRO A 31 9.44 -7.10 2.92
CA PRO A 31 7.98 -7.01 2.97
C PRO A 31 7.54 -6.13 4.13
N LEU A 32 6.73 -5.11 3.81
CA LEU A 32 6.16 -4.21 4.80
C LEU A 32 5.00 -4.91 5.52
N PRO A 33 4.89 -4.78 6.86
CA PRO A 33 3.76 -5.33 7.60
C PRO A 33 2.46 -4.66 7.14
N GLY A 34 1.57 -5.45 6.52
CA GLY A 34 0.29 -4.98 5.97
C GLY A 34 0.26 -4.72 4.46
N GLY A 35 1.38 -4.93 3.74
CA GLY A 35 1.48 -4.85 2.27
C GLY A 35 1.57 -6.22 1.59
N ALA A 36 1.39 -6.24 0.26
CA ALA A 36 1.57 -7.41 -0.59
C ALA A 36 3.04 -7.85 -0.57
N GLN A 37 3.27 -9.13 -0.29
CA GLN A 37 4.61 -9.73 -0.20
C GLN A 37 5.19 -10.10 -1.58
N GLU A 38 4.35 -9.96 -2.60
CA GLU A 38 4.50 -10.45 -3.95
C GLU A 38 4.02 -9.36 -4.91
N LEU A 39 4.92 -8.87 -5.77
CA LEU A 39 4.64 -7.81 -6.72
C LEU A 39 4.67 -8.36 -8.16
N PRO A 40 3.68 -8.02 -9.01
CA PRO A 40 3.75 -8.29 -10.44
C PRO A 40 4.97 -7.59 -11.07
N ALA A 41 5.68 -8.28 -11.95
CA ALA A 41 6.83 -7.75 -12.70
C ALA A 41 6.47 -6.50 -13.54
N ASP A 42 5.21 -6.39 -13.96
CA ASP A 42 4.67 -5.25 -14.66
C ASP A 42 3.94 -4.31 -13.68
N GLY A 43 4.62 -3.26 -13.23
CA GLY A 43 4.05 -2.23 -12.35
C GLY A 43 4.33 -2.39 -10.85
N GLY A 44 5.14 -3.36 -10.44
CA GLY A 44 5.48 -3.62 -9.03
C GLY A 44 6.00 -2.42 -8.24
N PHE A 45 6.75 -1.50 -8.88
CA PHE A 45 7.22 -0.27 -8.22
C PHE A 45 6.07 0.63 -7.77
N SER A 46 5.00 0.74 -8.57
CA SER A 46 3.87 1.60 -8.25
C SER A 46 3.06 1.05 -7.08
N LEU A 47 2.85 -0.27 -7.05
CA LEU A 47 2.17 -0.94 -5.95
C LEU A 47 2.97 -0.81 -4.64
N TYR A 48 4.30 -1.00 -4.70
CA TYR A 48 5.18 -0.81 -3.54
C TYR A 48 5.16 0.63 -3.02
N ALA A 49 5.21 1.63 -3.90
CA ALA A 49 5.12 3.04 -3.52
C ALA A 49 3.77 3.38 -2.85
N LYS A 50 2.67 2.80 -3.35
CA LYS A 50 1.34 2.94 -2.74
C LYS A 50 1.30 2.33 -1.34
N GLU A 51 1.86 1.15 -1.15
CA GLU A 51 1.90 0.49 0.17
C GLU A 51 2.73 1.26 1.19
N VAL A 52 3.91 1.72 0.78
CA VAL A 52 4.74 2.61 1.61
C VAL A 52 3.97 3.87 1.98
N PHE A 53 3.25 4.48 1.03
CA PHE A 53 2.45 5.67 1.27
C PHE A 53 1.31 5.42 2.28
N TRP A 54 0.59 4.32 2.15
CA TRP A 54 -0.46 3.94 3.12
C TRP A 54 0.11 3.67 4.51
N PHE A 55 1.26 3.01 4.60
CA PHE A 55 1.95 2.79 5.86
C PHE A 55 2.33 4.11 6.54
N LEU A 56 2.97 5.03 5.80
CA LEU A 56 3.32 6.37 6.28
C LEU A 56 2.08 7.18 6.69
N LEU A 57 1.00 7.12 5.91
CA LEU A 57 -0.25 7.83 6.20
C LEU A 57 -0.88 7.33 7.51
N SER A 58 -0.90 6.02 7.73
CA SER A 58 -1.42 5.42 8.96
C SER A 58 -0.60 5.84 10.18
N ALA A 59 0.74 5.83 10.07
CA ALA A 59 1.63 6.28 11.13
C ALA A 59 1.47 7.78 11.43
N ALA A 60 1.38 8.62 10.39
CA ALA A 60 1.15 10.04 10.53
C ALA A 60 -0.20 10.36 11.20
N ALA A 61 -1.26 9.63 10.86
CA ALA A 61 -2.58 9.81 11.47
C ALA A 61 -2.57 9.50 12.97
N VAL A 62 -1.91 8.41 13.39
CA VAL A 62 -1.76 8.06 14.80
C VAL A 62 -0.96 9.13 15.56
N LEU A 63 0.16 9.59 15.00
CA LEU A 63 0.97 10.63 15.61
C LEU A 63 0.22 11.97 15.73
N ALA A 64 -0.54 12.35 14.69
CA ALA A 64 -1.36 13.55 14.71
C ALA A 64 -2.42 13.49 15.80
N LEU A 65 -3.08 12.32 15.98
CA LEU A 65 -4.05 12.11 17.05
C LEU A 65 -3.43 12.27 18.44
N VAL A 66 -2.25 11.70 18.67
CA VAL A 66 -1.53 11.83 19.96
C VAL A 66 -1.22 13.30 20.28
N MET A 67 -0.69 14.04 19.30
CA MET A 67 -0.39 15.47 19.47
C MET A 67 -1.66 16.31 19.72
N LEU A 68 -2.77 15.93 19.10
CA LEU A 68 -4.07 16.59 19.29
C LEU A 68 -4.60 16.35 20.71
N VAL A 69 -4.50 15.13 21.24
CA VAL A 69 -4.89 14.82 22.61
C VAL A 69 -4.04 15.61 23.61
N ILE A 70 -2.72 15.64 23.44
CA ILE A 70 -1.82 16.40 24.33
C ILE A 70 -2.15 17.90 24.28
N GLY A 71 -2.29 18.47 23.09
CA GLY A 71 -2.66 19.88 22.93
C GLY A 71 -4.05 20.20 23.46
N GLY A 72 -5.01 19.27 23.34
CA GLY A 72 -6.36 19.42 23.88
C GLY A 72 -6.39 19.41 25.41
N VAL A 73 -5.64 18.51 26.05
CA VAL A 73 -5.51 18.47 27.51
C VAL A 73 -4.82 19.73 28.02
N GLU A 74 -3.76 20.18 27.36
CA GLU A 74 -3.06 21.43 27.68
C GLU A 74 -3.97 22.65 27.52
N TYR A 75 -4.78 22.71 26.45
CA TYR A 75 -5.73 23.79 26.21
C TYR A 75 -6.76 23.92 27.34
N VAL A 76 -7.36 22.80 27.77
CA VAL A 76 -8.35 22.79 28.85
C VAL A 76 -7.70 23.05 30.21
N GLY A 77 -6.50 22.52 30.44
CA GLY A 77 -5.75 22.66 31.70
C GLY A 77 -5.10 24.03 31.92
N SER A 78 -5.03 24.88 30.88
CA SER A 78 -4.30 26.16 30.93
C SER A 78 -4.88 27.22 31.88
N ALA A 79 -6.06 27.02 32.46
CA ALA A 79 -6.66 27.85 33.53
C ALA A 79 -6.62 29.39 33.32
N GLY A 80 -6.57 29.85 32.07
CA GLY A 80 -6.52 31.28 31.72
C GLY A 80 -5.11 31.86 31.50
N ASN A 81 -4.04 31.06 31.56
CA ASN A 81 -2.71 31.48 31.14
C ASN A 81 -2.66 31.60 29.60
N THR A 82 -2.56 32.84 29.10
CA THR A 82 -2.54 33.15 27.67
C THR A 82 -1.35 32.57 26.93
N SER A 83 -0.21 32.32 27.61
CA SER A 83 0.97 31.70 27.01
C SER A 83 0.70 30.23 26.69
N LEU A 84 0.30 29.45 27.70
CA LEU A 84 0.01 28.02 27.54
C LEU A 84 -1.15 27.78 26.58
N LEU A 85 -2.14 28.68 26.59
CA LEU A 85 -3.28 28.62 25.67
C LEU A 85 -2.86 28.92 24.22
N GLY A 86 -1.86 29.77 24.02
CA GLY A 86 -1.25 30.03 22.71
C GLY A 86 -0.46 28.82 22.21
N ASP A 87 0.37 28.23 23.07
CA ASP A 87 1.20 27.06 22.75
C ASP A 87 0.35 25.82 22.42
N ALA A 88 -0.71 25.57 23.19
CA ALA A 88 -1.66 24.50 22.94
C ALA A 88 -2.35 24.65 21.59
N LYS A 89 -2.81 25.86 21.24
CA LYS A 89 -3.41 26.15 19.94
C LYS A 89 -2.42 25.94 18.81
N ALA A 90 -1.19 26.45 18.96
CA ALA A 90 -0.13 26.28 17.96
C ALA A 90 0.17 24.79 17.71
N ARG A 91 0.24 23.98 18.77
CA ARG A 91 0.43 22.53 18.70
C ARG A 91 -0.73 21.85 17.95
N MET A 92 -1.98 22.19 18.29
CA MET A 92 -3.15 21.64 17.61
C MET A 92 -3.20 22.04 16.13
N THR A 93 -2.91 23.30 15.80
CA THR A 93 -2.88 23.75 14.39
C THR A 93 -1.78 23.08 13.59
N ASN A 94 -0.60 22.88 14.18
CA ASN A 94 0.50 22.19 13.51
C ASN A 94 0.18 20.71 13.26
N ALA A 95 -0.45 20.03 14.23
CA ALA A 95 -0.91 18.65 14.06
C ALA A 95 -1.99 18.54 12.97
N LEU A 96 -2.95 19.46 12.95
CA LEU A 96 -4.00 19.52 11.93
C LEU A 96 -3.45 19.83 10.54
N LEU A 97 -2.48 20.75 10.42
CA LEU A 97 -1.82 21.06 9.16
C LEU A 97 -1.03 19.85 8.62
N GLY A 98 -0.34 19.11 9.49
CA GLY A 98 0.35 17.87 9.10
C GLY A 98 -0.62 16.80 8.60
N LEU A 99 -1.74 16.61 9.31
CA LEU A 99 -2.79 15.67 8.89
C LEU A 99 -3.44 16.10 7.56
N LEU A 100 -3.75 17.40 7.42
CA LEU A 100 -4.33 17.95 6.20
C LEU A 100 -3.39 17.76 5.01
N LEU A 101 -2.08 17.98 5.19
CA LEU A 101 -1.08 17.75 4.15
C LEU A 101 -1.04 16.27 3.73
N ALA A 102 -1.07 15.35 4.69
CA ALA A 102 -1.08 13.92 4.41
C ALA A 102 -2.35 13.49 3.65
N LEU A 103 -3.52 13.99 4.05
CA LEU A 103 -4.79 13.75 3.34
C LEU A 103 -4.82 14.39 1.95
N THR A 104 -4.25 15.58 1.79
CA THR A 104 -4.14 16.25 0.49
C THR A 104 -3.23 15.47 -0.45
N SER A 105 -2.13 14.90 0.06
CA SER A 105 -1.26 14.02 -0.72
C SER A 105 -2.01 12.78 -1.20
N TRP A 106 -2.87 12.17 -0.37
CA TRP A 106 -3.75 11.08 -0.78
C TRP A 106 -4.76 11.52 -1.85
N LEU A 107 -5.38 12.69 -1.68
CA LEU A 107 -6.35 13.23 -2.61
C LEU A 107 -5.73 13.51 -3.99
N ILE A 108 -4.50 14.04 -4.04
CA ILE A 108 -3.77 14.28 -5.30
C ILE A 108 -3.48 12.96 -6.01
N LEU A 109 -3.01 11.94 -5.29
CA LEU A 109 -2.75 10.60 -5.84
C LEU A 109 -4.02 9.99 -6.44
N ASN A 110 -5.15 10.07 -5.72
CA ASN A 110 -6.45 9.59 -6.19
C ASN A 110 -7.02 10.39 -7.37
N THR A 111 -6.73 11.69 -7.46
CA THR A 111 -7.25 12.57 -8.52
C THR A 111 -6.47 12.41 -9.83
N ILE A 112 -5.16 12.20 -9.77
CA ILE A 112 -4.32 12.10 -10.98
C ILE A 112 -4.42 10.72 -11.64
N ASN A 113 -4.50 9.63 -10.88
CA ASN A 113 -4.72 8.31 -11.46
C ASN A 113 -5.34 7.31 -10.46
N PRO A 114 -6.66 7.05 -10.55
CA PRO A 114 -7.31 6.02 -9.74
C PRO A 114 -6.87 4.60 -10.13
N ASP A 115 -6.23 4.39 -11.28
CA ASP A 115 -5.74 3.06 -11.71
C ASP A 115 -4.51 2.58 -10.90
N LEU A 116 -3.88 3.47 -10.13
CA LEU A 116 -2.91 3.05 -9.10
C LEU A 116 -3.62 2.50 -7.86
N VAL A 117 -4.89 2.88 -7.67
CA VAL A 117 -5.75 2.42 -6.58
C VAL A 117 -6.49 1.14 -6.97
N ASP A 118 -7.00 1.06 -8.20
CA ASP A 118 -7.77 -0.07 -8.71
C ASP A 118 -6.89 -1.04 -9.51
N SER A 119 -6.54 -2.15 -8.89
CA SER A 119 -5.75 -3.25 -9.47
C SER A 119 -6.60 -4.08 -10.45
N SER A 120 -7.10 -3.47 -11.51
CA SER A 120 -7.82 -4.14 -12.59
C SER A 120 -7.38 -3.62 -13.96
N LEU A 121 -6.10 -3.76 -14.26
CA LEU A 121 -5.62 -3.78 -15.65
C LEU A 121 -5.98 -5.14 -16.25
N VAL A 122 -7.25 -5.30 -16.64
CA VAL A 122 -7.65 -6.36 -17.57
C VAL A 122 -6.99 -6.01 -18.89
N ILE A 123 -5.83 -6.61 -19.17
CA ILE A 123 -5.22 -6.56 -20.50
C ILE A 123 -6.04 -7.52 -21.36
N PRO A 124 -6.91 -7.05 -22.28
CA PRO A 124 -7.53 -7.96 -23.21
C PRO A 124 -6.40 -8.61 -24.04
N PRO A 125 -6.33 -9.94 -24.12
CA PRO A 125 -5.32 -10.60 -24.92
C PRO A 125 -5.45 -10.11 -26.37
N ILE A 126 -4.33 -9.66 -26.93
CA ILE A 126 -4.25 -9.33 -28.35
C ILE A 126 -4.48 -10.63 -29.11
N GLN A 127 -5.69 -10.78 -29.67
CA GLN A 127 -5.99 -11.80 -30.66
C GLN A 127 -5.17 -11.47 -31.91
N LEU A 128 -3.95 -12.00 -31.98
CA LEU A 128 -3.24 -12.15 -33.24
C LEU A 128 -4.05 -13.16 -34.05
N GLY A 129 -4.68 -12.66 -35.11
CA GLY A 129 -5.28 -13.53 -36.11
C GLY A 129 -4.21 -14.45 -36.71
N GLN A 130 -4.58 -15.73 -36.79
CA GLN A 130 -3.86 -16.87 -37.38
C GLN A 130 -2.80 -17.51 -36.48
#